data_AF-A0AAV2N0J5-F1
#
_entry.id   AF-A0AAV2N0J5-F1
#
_cell.length_a   1.000
_cell.length_b   1.000
_cell.length_c   1.000
_cell.angle_alpha   90.00
_cell.angle_beta   90.00
_cell.angle_gamma   90.00
#
_symmetry.space_group_name_H-M   'P 1'
#
loop_
_entity.id
_entity.type
_entity.pdbx_description
1 polymer ?
#
loop_
_entity_poly.entity_id
_entity_poly.type
_entity_poly.pdbx_seq_one_letter_code
_entity_poly.pdbx_strand_id
1 'polypeptide(L)'
;MHHPRLVWVIGITCGTQLVTVIVNLLAKSLLVDGEFTNEVNALLKELKNSGLQRDIINKSGTKMNLACETRWSSYRDVFNCALQNLNIMRNVASTSSHSLKEKVLELLQDQEFESKLKQYIEILNPVCMLINKCQSSTCNVADATQLWLTLKIPSTDEFHKHLFKERLKKAIRPIGMAANLVHPSYHGEKLSAQQLKQALQFLCEELNQEGINKLDTYLYKQAFFFKLFEKKIADPYVF
;
A
#
# COMPACT_ATOMS: atom_id res chain seq x y z
N MET A 1 10.52 2.11 -39.13
CA MET A 1 9.23 1.43 -38.83
C MET A 1 9.22 1.07 -37.36
N HIS A 2 8.55 1.86 -36.52
CA HIS A 2 8.38 1.54 -35.11
C HIS A 2 7.20 0.57 -34.97
N HIS A 3 7.47 -0.69 -34.69
CA HIS A 3 6.42 -1.62 -34.27
C HIS A 3 5.86 -1.15 -32.92
N PRO A 4 4.56 -0.88 -32.79
CA PRO A 4 3.95 -0.72 -31.48
C PRO A 4 4.08 -2.08 -30.78
N ARG A 5 4.92 -2.14 -29.74
CA ARG A 5 5.04 -3.32 -28.89
C ARG A 5 3.73 -3.45 -28.10
N LEU A 6 3.22 -4.67 -27.91
CA LEU A 6 1.99 -4.94 -27.16
C LEU A 6 1.93 -4.20 -25.81
N VAL A 7 3.08 -4.05 -25.16
CA VAL A 7 3.27 -3.35 -23.88
C VAL A 7 2.92 -1.85 -23.95
N TRP A 8 3.08 -1.21 -25.12
CA TRP A 8 2.79 0.22 -25.30
C TRP A 8 1.32 0.54 -25.58
N VAL A 9 0.55 -0.45 -26.03
CA VAL A 9 -0.89 -0.27 -26.35
C VAL A 9 -1.71 -0.07 -25.07
N ILE A 10 -1.23 -0.60 -23.94
CA ILE A 10 -1.90 -0.50 -22.64
C ILE A 10 -1.27 0.67 -21.87
N GLY A 11 -1.77 1.88 -22.14
CA GLY A 11 -1.26 3.16 -21.63
C GLY A 11 -0.82 3.15 -20.15
N ILE A 12 0.46 3.46 -19.94
CA ILE A 12 1.20 3.32 -18.68
C ILE A 12 0.80 4.33 -17.60
N THR A 13 0.03 5.39 -17.91
CA THR A 13 -0.10 6.54 -16.98
C THR A 13 -1.47 6.68 -16.28
N CYS A 14 -2.59 6.38 -16.94
CA CYS A 14 -3.92 6.62 -16.35
C CYS A 14 -4.32 5.53 -15.33
N GLY A 15 -3.93 4.28 -15.56
CA GLY A 15 -4.26 3.14 -14.69
C GLY A 15 -3.61 3.22 -13.30
N THR A 16 -2.32 3.57 -13.22
CA THR A 16 -1.57 3.62 -11.96
C THR A 16 -2.11 4.67 -10.99
N GLN A 17 -2.55 5.83 -11.51
CA GLN A 17 -3.13 6.89 -10.67
C GLN A 17 -4.41 6.43 -10.00
N LEU A 18 -5.31 5.78 -10.75
CA LEU A 18 -6.54 5.25 -10.18
C LEU A 18 -6.27 4.18 -9.12
N VAL A 19 -5.35 3.26 -9.40
CA VAL A 19 -4.97 2.19 -8.47
C VAL A 19 -4.37 2.77 -7.17
N THR A 20 -3.61 3.86 -7.31
CA THR A 20 -3.05 4.62 -6.18
C THR A 20 -4.13 5.33 -5.36
N VAL A 21 -5.13 5.91 -5.99
CA VAL A 21 -6.26 6.55 -5.28
C VAL A 21 -7.03 5.50 -4.47
N ILE A 22 -7.28 4.31 -5.03
CA ILE A 22 -8.01 3.25 -4.32
C ILE A 22 -7.27 2.80 -3.06
N VAL A 23 -5.93 2.71 -3.07
CA VAL A 23 -5.18 2.27 -1.87
C VAL A 23 -5.17 3.36 -0.79
N ASN A 24 -5.11 4.63 -1.17
CA ASN A 24 -5.27 5.73 -0.22
C ASN A 24 -6.65 5.71 0.44
N LEU A 25 -7.70 5.41 -0.33
CA LEU A 25 -9.05 5.23 0.22
C LEU A 25 -9.16 3.99 1.11
N LEU A 26 -8.42 2.91 0.83
CA LEU A 26 -8.34 1.76 1.72
C LEU A 26 -7.71 2.16 3.06
N ALA A 27 -6.56 2.85 3.05
CA ALA A 27 -5.91 3.32 4.28
C ALA A 27 -6.82 4.24 5.10
N LYS A 28 -7.50 5.19 4.44
CA LYS A 28 -8.52 6.03 5.08
C LYS A 28 -9.63 5.19 5.72
N SER A 29 -10.13 4.19 5.01
CA SER A 29 -11.21 3.33 5.50
C SER A 29 -10.77 2.37 6.63
N LEU A 30 -9.48 2.09 6.77
CA LEU A 30 -8.95 1.30 7.89
C LEU A 30 -8.76 2.16 9.16
N LEU A 31 -8.66 3.48 8.99
CA LEU A 31 -8.55 4.46 10.08
C LEU A 31 -9.91 5.03 10.48
N VAL A 32 -11.01 4.33 10.19
CA VAL A 32 -12.40 4.83 10.31
C VAL A 32 -12.76 5.23 11.73
N ASP A 33 -12.10 4.66 12.74
CA ASP A 33 -12.27 5.09 14.12
C ASP A 33 -11.36 6.29 14.45
N GLY A 34 -11.69 7.45 13.88
CA GLY A 34 -10.93 8.69 14.10
C GLY A 34 -10.66 9.01 15.57
N GLU A 35 -11.40 8.41 16.51
CA GLU A 35 -11.19 8.48 17.95
C GLU A 35 -9.78 8.00 18.36
N PHE A 36 -9.39 6.77 18.02
CA PHE A 36 -8.07 6.25 18.38
C PHE A 36 -6.93 7.09 17.78
N THR A 37 -7.11 7.53 16.54
CA THR A 37 -6.16 8.44 15.88
C THR A 37 -6.04 9.78 16.61
N ASN A 38 -7.16 10.31 17.09
CA ASN A 38 -7.19 11.54 17.88
C ASN A 38 -6.53 11.35 19.25
N GLU A 39 -6.67 10.19 19.89
CA GLU A 39 -5.98 9.86 21.14
C GLU A 39 -4.46 9.84 20.96
N VAL A 40 -3.97 9.14 19.93
CA VAL A 40 -2.53 9.11 19.62
C VAL A 40 -2.01 10.52 19.33
N ASN A 41 -2.74 11.31 18.52
CA ASN A 41 -2.34 12.68 18.23
C ASN A 41 -2.40 13.59 19.47
N ALA A 42 -3.37 13.42 20.36
CA ALA A 42 -3.47 14.18 21.60
C ALA A 42 -2.30 13.88 22.54
N LEU A 43 -1.96 12.60 22.71
CA LEU A 43 -0.78 12.14 23.45
C LEU A 43 0.50 12.80 22.91
N LEU A 44 0.75 12.67 21.61
CA LEU A 44 1.97 13.20 20.99
C LEU A 44 2.02 14.73 21.00
N LYS A 45 0.88 15.40 20.82
CA LYS A 45 0.80 16.88 20.84
C LYS A 45 1.14 17.43 22.22
N GLU A 46 0.67 16.81 23.29
CA GLU A 46 0.95 17.24 24.66
C GLU A 46 2.44 17.10 24.99
N LEU A 47 3.03 15.95 24.64
CA LEU A 47 4.45 15.67 24.90
C LEU A 47 5.39 16.50 24.00
N LYS A 48 4.93 16.89 22.81
CA LYS A 48 5.68 17.73 21.87
C LYS A 48 5.85 19.17 22.35
N ASN A 49 4.84 19.75 23.00
CA ASN A 49 4.78 21.19 23.30
C ASN A 49 5.44 21.59 24.63
N SER A 50 5.69 20.64 25.52
CA SER A 50 5.93 20.89 26.96
C SER A 50 7.40 20.86 27.38
N GLY A 51 8.36 21.01 26.46
CA GLY A 51 9.79 20.76 26.75
C GLY A 51 10.12 19.27 26.95
N LEU A 52 9.13 18.44 27.24
CA LEU A 52 9.21 16.99 27.40
C LEU A 52 9.76 16.27 26.16
N GLN A 53 9.52 16.80 24.95
CA GLN A 53 10.15 16.25 23.75
C GLN A 53 11.67 16.29 23.84
N ARG A 54 12.26 17.35 24.42
CA ARG A 54 13.71 17.43 24.61
C ARG A 54 14.17 16.34 25.57
N ASP A 55 13.43 16.12 26.66
CA ASP A 55 13.74 15.10 27.65
C ASP A 55 13.61 13.68 27.07
N ILE A 56 12.60 13.44 26.24
CA ILE A 56 12.43 12.19 25.50
C ILE A 56 13.63 11.94 24.58
N ILE A 57 14.05 12.94 23.80
CA ILE A 57 15.21 12.83 22.90
C ILE A 57 16.49 12.60 23.70
N ASN A 58 16.69 13.31 24.82
CA ASN A 58 17.85 13.13 25.71
C ASN A 58 17.92 11.73 26.32
N LYS A 59 16.76 11.07 26.50
CA LYS A 59 16.65 9.68 26.95
C LYS A 59 16.64 8.68 25.79
N SER A 60 17.24 9.02 24.65
CA SER A 60 17.35 8.18 23.44
C SER A 60 16.04 7.93 22.68
N GLY A 61 15.00 8.73 22.94
CA GLY A 61 13.77 8.72 22.17
C GLY A 61 13.92 9.42 20.82
N THR A 62 12.91 9.25 19.97
CA THR A 62 12.86 9.88 18.64
C THR A 62 11.99 11.14 18.64
N LYS A 63 12.26 12.03 17.68
CA LYS A 63 11.46 13.24 17.48
C LYS A 63 10.02 12.88 17.12
N MET A 64 9.08 13.31 17.95
CA MET A 64 7.65 13.09 17.72
C MET A 64 7.13 13.92 16.54
N ASN A 65 6.42 13.25 15.64
CA ASN A 65 5.70 13.86 14.53
C ASN A 65 4.20 13.65 14.71
N LEU A 66 3.39 14.53 14.15
CA LEU A 66 1.94 14.39 14.11
C LEU A 66 1.52 13.87 12.73
N ALA A 67 0.39 13.18 12.68
CA ALA A 67 -0.14 12.69 11.42
C ALA A 67 -0.50 13.83 10.48
N CYS A 68 -0.25 13.62 9.19
CA CYS A 68 -0.62 14.52 8.13
C CYS A 68 -1.91 14.02 7.49
N GLU A 69 -2.98 14.81 7.59
CA GLU A 69 -4.34 14.44 7.14
C GLU A 69 -4.42 14.04 5.67
N THR A 70 -3.51 14.56 4.83
CA THR A 70 -3.49 14.30 3.39
C THR A 70 -2.55 13.15 2.99
N ARG A 71 -1.76 12.61 3.93
CA ARG A 71 -0.79 11.55 3.67
C ARG A 71 -1.04 10.36 4.60
N TRP A 72 -1.84 9.39 4.14
CA TRP A 72 -2.25 8.24 4.95
C TRP A 72 -1.10 7.40 5.50
N SER A 73 0.04 7.34 4.81
CA SER A 73 1.23 6.66 5.32
C SER A 73 1.83 7.30 6.56
N SER A 74 1.56 8.58 6.81
CA SER A 74 2.04 9.29 8.00
C SER A 74 1.40 8.77 9.29
N TYR A 75 0.16 8.26 9.26
CA TYR A 75 -0.51 7.72 10.45
C TYR A 75 0.23 6.51 11.00
N ARG A 76 0.61 5.57 10.12
CA ARG A 76 1.47 4.44 10.47
C ARG A 76 2.80 4.89 11.08
N ASP A 77 3.43 5.91 10.50
CA ASP A 77 4.74 6.40 10.96
C ASP A 77 4.63 7.05 12.35
N VAL A 78 3.55 7.78 12.59
CA VAL A 78 3.20 8.40 13.87
C VAL A 78 2.90 7.34 14.92
N PHE A 79 2.16 6.29 14.56
CA PHE A 79 1.86 5.19 15.46
C PHE A 79 3.13 4.44 15.85
N ASN A 80 4.01 4.15 14.89
CA ASN A 80 5.33 3.58 15.17
C ASN A 80 6.17 4.47 16.08
N CYS A 81 6.18 5.79 15.83
CA CYS A 81 6.90 6.75 16.67
C CYS A 81 6.35 6.78 18.10
N ALA A 82 5.03 6.76 18.27
CA ALA A 82 4.39 6.66 19.58
C ALA A 82 4.79 5.37 20.30
N LEU A 83 4.72 4.22 19.61
CA LEU A 83 5.05 2.92 20.17
C LEU A 83 6.53 2.83 20.61
N GLN A 84 7.45 3.28 19.75
CA GLN A 84 8.89 3.29 20.03
C GLN A 84 9.25 4.15 21.24
N ASN A 85 8.55 5.27 21.41
CA ASN A 85 8.80 6.19 22.51
C ASN A 85 7.98 5.89 23.77
N LEU A 86 7.00 4.97 23.73
CA LEU A 86 5.99 4.83 24.78
C LEU A 86 6.58 4.61 26.17
N ASN A 87 7.57 3.72 26.29
CA ASN A 87 8.26 3.47 27.56
C ASN A 87 9.05 4.69 28.06
N ILE A 88 9.67 5.44 27.14
CA ILE A 88 10.41 6.66 27.47
C ILE A 88 9.43 7.75 27.92
N MET A 89 8.27 7.87 27.25
CA MET A 89 7.21 8.80 27.61
C MET A 89 6.66 8.50 29.00
N ARG A 90 6.41 7.22 29.33
CA ARG A 90 6.03 6.79 30.70
C ARG A 90 7.05 7.25 31.75
N ASN A 91 8.33 7.02 31.48
CA ASN A 91 9.43 7.41 32.39
C ASN A 91 9.60 8.93 32.50
N VAL A 92 9.37 9.67 31.42
CA VAL A 92 9.45 11.14 31.44
C VAL A 92 8.24 11.71 32.19
N ALA A 93 7.05 11.20 31.94
CA ALA A 93 5.82 11.60 32.63
C ALA A 93 5.91 11.42 34.15
N SER A 94 6.57 10.34 34.63
CA SER A 94 6.73 10.09 36.07
C SER A 94 7.83 10.92 36.74
N THR A 95 8.78 11.47 35.98
CA THR A 95 9.95 12.20 36.52
C THR A 95 9.93 13.69 36.25
N SER A 96 9.10 14.14 35.32
CA SER A 96 9.03 15.56 34.95
C SER A 96 8.22 16.36 35.97
N SER A 97 8.65 17.59 36.23
CA SER A 97 7.87 18.60 36.97
C SER A 97 6.73 19.21 36.14
N HIS A 98 6.60 18.84 34.86
CA HIS A 98 5.56 19.35 33.98
C HIS A 98 4.23 18.66 34.27
N SER A 99 3.18 19.45 34.49
CA SER A 99 1.82 18.93 34.64
C SER A 99 1.32 18.44 33.28
N LEU A 100 1.18 17.12 33.13
CA LEU A 100 0.46 16.51 32.01
C LEU A 100 -1.04 16.45 32.31
N LYS A 101 -1.85 16.46 31.25
CA LYS A 101 -3.30 16.22 31.38
C LYS A 101 -3.55 14.81 31.87
N GLU A 102 -4.55 14.65 32.74
CA GLU A 102 -4.96 13.36 33.31
C GLU A 102 -5.22 12.30 32.23
N LYS A 103 -6.01 12.64 31.20
CA LYS A 103 -6.26 11.75 30.05
C LYS A 103 -4.98 11.25 29.35
N VAL A 104 -3.92 12.07 29.29
CA VAL A 104 -2.64 11.67 28.69
C VAL A 104 -1.90 10.68 29.59
N LEU A 105 -1.96 10.87 30.91
CA LEU A 105 -1.40 9.95 31.88
C LEU A 105 -2.12 8.60 31.87
N GLU A 106 -3.45 8.62 31.78
CA GLU A 106 -4.27 7.41 31.61
C GLU A 106 -3.87 6.62 30.37
N LEU A 107 -3.79 7.29 29.20
CA LEU A 107 -3.37 6.65 27.95
C LEU A 107 -1.95 6.06 28.02
N LEU A 108 -1.03 6.71 28.75
CA LEU A 108 0.33 6.18 28.92
C LEU A 108 0.35 4.89 29.73
N GLN A 109 -0.56 4.71 30.69
CA GLN A 109 -0.63 3.50 31.52
C GLN A 109 -1.54 2.42 30.94
N ASP A 110 -2.35 2.75 29.94
CA ASP A 110 -3.27 1.83 29.30
C ASP A 110 -2.55 0.77 28.42
N GLN A 111 -2.67 -0.49 28.82
CA GLN A 111 -2.14 -1.64 28.07
C GLN A 111 -2.99 -1.96 26.83
N GLU A 112 -4.28 -1.64 26.86
CA GLU A 112 -5.17 -1.79 25.73
C GLU A 112 -4.81 -0.80 24.62
N PHE A 113 -4.51 0.46 24.98
CA PHE A 113 -3.96 1.46 24.06
C PHE A 113 -2.69 0.96 23.35
N GLU A 114 -1.71 0.43 24.09
CA GLU A 114 -0.48 -0.11 23.50
C GLU A 114 -0.77 -1.28 22.55
N SER A 115 -1.70 -2.17 22.92
CA SER A 115 -2.10 -3.33 22.12
C SER A 115 -2.80 -2.90 20.83
N LYS A 116 -3.74 -1.94 20.91
CA LYS A 116 -4.41 -1.33 19.75
C LYS A 116 -3.39 -0.67 18.83
N LEU A 117 -2.41 0.05 19.39
CA LEU A 117 -1.36 0.71 18.61
C LEU A 117 -0.57 -0.29 17.75
N LYS A 118 -0.16 -1.42 18.35
CA LYS A 118 0.53 -2.51 17.64
C LYS A 118 -0.35 -3.11 16.54
N GLN A 119 -1.61 -3.38 16.83
CA GLN A 119 -2.56 -3.93 15.86
C GLN A 119 -2.74 -3.00 14.65
N TYR A 120 -2.92 -1.70 14.88
CA TYR A 120 -3.03 -0.73 13.79
C TYR A 120 -1.75 -0.66 12.96
N ILE A 121 -0.57 -0.71 13.58
CA ILE A 121 0.70 -0.74 12.85
C ILE A 121 0.76 -1.98 11.95
N GLU A 122 0.41 -3.16 12.46
CA GLU A 122 0.41 -4.41 11.68
C GLU A 122 -0.54 -4.36 10.47
N ILE A 123 -1.72 -3.77 10.64
CA ILE A 123 -2.71 -3.60 9.56
C ILE A 123 -2.24 -2.56 8.53
N LEU A 124 -1.73 -1.41 8.99
CA LEU A 124 -1.36 -0.29 8.13
C LEU A 124 -0.03 -0.49 7.42
N ASN A 125 0.90 -1.26 8.00
CA ASN A 125 2.22 -1.55 7.41
C ASN A 125 2.13 -2.02 5.94
N PRO A 126 1.44 -3.13 5.62
CA PRO A 126 1.36 -3.64 4.25
C PRO A 126 0.63 -2.67 3.32
N VAL A 127 -0.38 -1.94 3.82
CA VAL A 127 -1.13 -0.95 3.03
C VAL A 127 -0.24 0.26 2.68
N CYS A 128 0.53 0.77 3.63
CA CYS A 128 1.44 1.89 3.39
C CYS A 128 2.61 1.49 2.47
N MET A 129 3.09 0.25 2.57
CA MET A 129 4.05 -0.30 1.61
C MET A 129 3.47 -0.35 0.20
N LEU A 130 2.20 -0.76 0.06
CA LEU A 130 1.49 -0.73 -1.22
C LEU A 130 1.38 0.71 -1.77
N ILE A 131 0.96 1.68 -0.94
CA ILE A 131 0.90 3.10 -1.33
C ILE A 131 2.25 3.56 -1.88
N ASN A 132 3.33 3.36 -1.12
CA ASN A 132 4.66 3.84 -1.48
C ASN A 132 5.15 3.21 -2.78
N LYS A 133 4.89 1.91 -3.00
CA LYS A 133 5.27 1.23 -4.24
C LYS A 133 4.45 1.71 -5.43
N CYS A 134 3.14 1.83 -5.29
CA CYS A 134 2.25 2.33 -6.36
C CYS A 134 2.55 3.79 -6.75
N GLN A 135 3.04 4.60 -5.82
CA GLN A 135 3.45 5.99 -6.05
C GLN A 135 4.87 6.13 -6.62
N SER A 136 5.63 5.04 -6.73
CA SER A 136 6.96 5.06 -7.35
C SER A 136 6.86 5.46 -8.82
N SER A 137 7.79 6.28 -9.31
CA SER A 137 7.90 6.63 -10.73
C SER A 137 8.16 5.42 -11.63
N THR A 138 8.64 4.32 -11.05
CA THR A 138 8.90 3.06 -11.74
C THR A 138 7.74 2.08 -11.73
N CYS A 139 6.66 2.36 -10.99
CA CYS A 139 5.52 1.45 -10.90
C CYS A 139 4.58 1.65 -12.09
N ASN A 140 4.47 0.64 -12.94
CA ASN A 140 3.49 0.61 -14.02
C ASN A 140 2.16 -0.03 -13.54
N VAL A 141 1.17 -0.07 -14.43
CA VAL A 141 -0.16 -0.61 -14.14
C VAL A 141 -0.16 -2.13 -13.85
N ALA A 142 0.75 -2.89 -14.47
CA ALA A 142 0.91 -4.32 -14.20
C ALA A 142 1.50 -4.56 -12.81
N ASP A 143 2.50 -3.76 -12.42
CA ASP A 143 3.13 -3.79 -11.08
C ASP A 143 2.10 -3.45 -10.01
N ALA A 144 1.34 -2.37 -10.22
CA ALA A 144 0.30 -1.95 -9.27
C ALA A 144 -0.77 -3.05 -9.10
N THR A 145 -1.19 -3.68 -10.20
CA THR A 145 -2.10 -4.84 -10.18
C THR A 145 -1.49 -6.01 -9.40
N GLN A 146 -0.23 -6.36 -9.67
CA GLN A 146 0.48 -7.43 -8.99
C GLN A 146 0.57 -7.20 -7.47
N LEU A 147 0.88 -5.96 -7.08
CA LEU A 147 1.00 -5.56 -5.68
C LEU A 147 -0.34 -5.67 -4.95
N TRP A 148 -1.45 -5.28 -5.58
CA TRP A 148 -2.79 -5.45 -5.03
C TRP A 148 -3.19 -6.92 -4.86
N LEU A 149 -2.90 -7.76 -5.86
CA LEU A 149 -3.18 -9.20 -5.79
C LEU A 149 -2.32 -9.92 -4.74
N THR A 150 -1.16 -9.36 -4.40
CA THR A 150 -0.24 -9.90 -3.40
C THR A 150 -0.49 -9.33 -2.00
N LEU A 151 -1.30 -8.27 -1.87
CA LEU A 151 -1.54 -7.61 -0.60
C LEU A 151 -2.24 -8.57 0.38
N LYS A 152 -1.63 -8.74 1.55
CA LYS A 152 -2.19 -9.48 2.69
C LYS A 152 -2.29 -8.54 3.87
N ILE A 153 -3.50 -8.39 4.42
CA ILE A 153 -3.73 -7.61 5.63
C ILE A 153 -3.93 -8.60 6.78
N PRO A 154 -3.09 -8.55 7.83
CA PRO A 154 -3.24 -9.41 8.99
C PRO A 154 -4.40 -8.92 9.85
N SER A 155 -5.63 -9.21 9.43
CA SER A 155 -6.83 -8.87 10.18
C SER A 155 -7.76 -10.08 10.30
N THR A 156 -8.12 -10.41 11.54
CA THR A 156 -9.17 -11.39 11.84
C THR A 156 -10.57 -10.80 11.70
N ASP A 157 -10.70 -9.47 11.77
CA ASP A 157 -11.96 -8.75 11.63
C ASP A 157 -12.54 -8.89 10.21
N GLU A 158 -13.78 -9.40 10.14
CA GLU A 158 -14.55 -9.57 8.91
C GLU A 158 -14.88 -8.24 8.22
N PHE A 159 -15.03 -7.15 8.98
CA PHE A 159 -15.25 -5.83 8.40
C PHE A 159 -14.04 -5.40 7.57
N HIS A 160 -12.82 -5.52 8.11
CA HIS A 160 -11.59 -5.25 7.35
C HIS A 160 -11.43 -6.16 6.13
N LYS A 161 -11.75 -7.46 6.23
CA LYS A 161 -11.68 -8.38 5.09
C LYS A 161 -12.67 -8.00 3.99
N HIS A 162 -13.91 -7.67 4.36
CA HIS A 162 -14.93 -7.22 3.42
C HIS A 162 -14.52 -5.90 2.75
N LEU A 163 -14.07 -4.92 3.54
CA LEU A 163 -13.58 -3.64 3.05
C LEU A 163 -12.43 -3.83 2.05
N PHE A 164 -11.46 -4.69 2.37
CA PHE A 164 -10.35 -5.00 1.48
C PHE A 164 -10.84 -5.61 0.16
N LYS A 165 -11.75 -6.59 0.22
CA LYS A 165 -12.33 -7.23 -0.98
C LYS A 165 -13.03 -6.22 -1.88
N GLU A 166 -13.80 -5.29 -1.30
CA GLU A 166 -14.49 -4.23 -2.04
C GLU A 166 -13.52 -3.23 -2.67
N ARG A 167 -12.42 -2.88 -1.99
CA ARG A 167 -11.37 -2.03 -2.55
C ARG A 167 -10.60 -2.74 -3.67
N LEU A 168 -10.26 -4.02 -3.48
CA LEU A 168 -9.57 -4.83 -4.47
C LEU A 168 -10.34 -4.92 -5.78
N LYS A 169 -11.66 -5.15 -5.73
CA LYS A 169 -12.53 -5.15 -6.93
C LYS A 169 -12.48 -3.84 -7.70
N LYS A 170 -12.34 -2.70 -7.01
CA LYS A 170 -12.28 -1.38 -7.65
C LYS A 170 -10.89 -1.06 -8.20
N ALA A 171 -9.84 -1.56 -7.54
CA ALA A 171 -8.46 -1.39 -7.96
C ALA A 171 -8.11 -2.25 -9.18
N ILE A 172 -8.51 -3.52 -9.18
CA ILE A 172 -8.18 -4.46 -10.26
C ILE A 172 -9.23 -4.37 -11.37
N ARG A 173 -8.91 -3.58 -12.41
CA ARG A 173 -9.73 -3.41 -13.61
C ARG A 173 -9.25 -4.28 -14.76
N PRO A 174 -10.08 -4.55 -15.79
CA PRO A 174 -9.68 -5.38 -16.94
C PRO A 174 -8.35 -4.95 -17.58
N ILE A 175 -8.11 -3.63 -17.73
CA ILE A 175 -6.85 -3.10 -18.22
C ILE A 175 -5.63 -3.49 -17.37
N GLY A 176 -5.77 -3.49 -16.04
CA GLY A 176 -4.70 -3.90 -15.13
C GLY A 176 -4.47 -5.40 -15.15
N MET A 177 -5.54 -6.19 -15.24
CA MET A 177 -5.44 -7.65 -15.41
C MET A 177 -4.78 -8.01 -16.74
N ALA A 178 -5.15 -7.33 -17.83
CA ALA A 178 -4.55 -7.51 -19.15
C ALA A 178 -3.06 -7.14 -19.13
N ALA A 179 -2.70 -6.01 -18.55
CA ALA A 179 -1.30 -5.62 -18.38
C ALA A 179 -0.50 -6.63 -17.56
N ASN A 180 -1.07 -7.13 -16.45
CA ASN A 180 -0.43 -8.16 -15.62
C ASN A 180 -0.29 -9.51 -16.38
N LEU A 181 -1.28 -9.87 -17.19
CA LEU A 181 -1.26 -11.09 -18.02
C LEU A 181 -0.13 -11.05 -19.07
N VAL A 182 0.03 -9.92 -19.77
CA VAL A 182 1.05 -9.77 -20.82
C VAL A 182 2.41 -9.32 -20.27
N HIS A 183 2.54 -9.16 -18.96
CA HIS A 183 3.79 -8.74 -18.33
C HIS A 183 4.82 -9.90 -18.37
N PRO A 184 6.06 -9.67 -18.83
CA PRO A 184 7.07 -10.71 -19.01
C PRO A 184 7.59 -11.36 -17.71
N SER A 185 7.24 -10.79 -16.56
CA SER A 185 7.57 -11.37 -15.24
C SER A 185 6.36 -11.94 -14.49
N TYR A 186 5.12 -11.55 -14.86
CA TYR A 186 3.95 -11.87 -14.03
C TYR A 186 3.02 -12.88 -14.68
N HIS A 187 2.85 -12.83 -16.01
CA HIS A 187 2.07 -13.82 -16.78
C HIS A 187 0.66 -14.09 -16.27
N GLY A 188 0.06 -13.15 -15.52
CA GLY A 188 -1.23 -13.37 -14.90
C GLY A 188 -1.24 -14.42 -13.80
N GLU A 189 -0.09 -14.85 -13.25
CA GLU A 189 0.01 -15.96 -12.29
C GLU A 189 -0.83 -15.77 -11.01
N LYS A 190 -1.11 -14.50 -10.63
CA LYS A 190 -1.94 -14.16 -9.46
C LYS A 190 -3.39 -13.87 -9.81
N LEU A 191 -3.76 -13.91 -11.09
CA LEU A 191 -5.14 -13.72 -11.53
C LEU A 191 -5.94 -14.99 -11.32
N SER A 192 -7.18 -14.86 -10.86
CA SER A 192 -8.14 -15.95 -10.85
C SER A 192 -8.57 -16.32 -12.28
N ALA A 193 -9.15 -17.51 -12.46
CA ALA A 193 -9.68 -17.91 -13.77
C ALA A 193 -10.69 -16.90 -14.35
N GLN A 194 -11.52 -16.31 -13.48
CA GLN A 194 -12.46 -15.26 -13.90
C GLN A 194 -11.73 -13.98 -14.35
N GLN A 195 -10.70 -13.57 -13.62
CA GLN A 195 -9.90 -12.40 -13.97
C GLN A 195 -9.09 -12.62 -15.25
N LEU A 196 -8.55 -13.82 -15.47
CA LEU A 196 -7.90 -14.20 -16.73
C LEU A 196 -8.87 -14.09 -17.92
N LYS A 197 -10.10 -14.59 -17.76
CA LYS A 197 -11.13 -14.47 -18.80
C LYS A 197 -11.44 -12.99 -19.10
N GLN A 198 -11.58 -12.16 -18.06
CA GLN A 198 -11.82 -10.72 -18.22
C GLN A 198 -10.66 -10.00 -18.90
N ALA A 199 -9.41 -10.37 -18.56
CA ALA A 199 -8.21 -9.84 -19.17
C ALA A 199 -8.14 -10.17 -20.67
N LEU A 200 -8.37 -11.43 -21.03
CA LEU A 200 -8.38 -11.89 -22.42
C LEU A 200 -9.51 -11.25 -23.22
N GLN A 201 -10.72 -11.18 -22.64
CA GLN A 201 -11.84 -10.50 -23.29
C GLN A 201 -11.51 -9.04 -23.60
N PHE A 202 -10.98 -8.30 -22.63
CA PHE A 202 -10.55 -6.92 -22.83
C PHE A 202 -9.51 -6.80 -23.94
N LEU A 203 -8.50 -7.68 -23.97
CA LEU A 203 -7.49 -7.68 -25.02
C LEU A 203 -8.10 -7.96 -26.41
N CYS A 204 -9.04 -8.89 -26.53
CA CYS A 204 -9.72 -9.18 -27.80
C CYS A 204 -10.61 -8.03 -28.28
N GLU A 205 -11.18 -7.25 -27.35
CA GLU A 205 -12.02 -6.08 -27.68
C GLU A 205 -11.16 -4.88 -28.13
N GLU A 206 -9.97 -4.71 -27.56
CA GLU A 206 -9.11 -3.54 -27.81
C GLU A 206 -8.04 -3.77 -28.90
N LEU A 207 -7.66 -5.02 -29.17
CA LEU A 207 -6.64 -5.34 -30.18
C LEU A 207 -7.26 -5.57 -31.57
N ASN A 208 -6.55 -5.10 -32.60
CA ASN A 208 -6.84 -5.49 -33.98
C ASN A 208 -6.32 -6.91 -34.30
N GLN A 209 -6.59 -7.41 -35.51
CA GLN A 209 -6.18 -8.76 -35.92
C GLN A 209 -4.67 -9.02 -35.79
N GLU A 210 -3.82 -8.03 -36.09
CA GLU A 210 -2.37 -8.15 -35.91
C GLU A 210 -2.00 -8.29 -34.42
N GLY A 211 -2.64 -7.48 -33.55
CA GLY A 211 -2.47 -7.53 -32.12
C GLY A 211 -2.89 -8.87 -31.53
N ILE A 212 -4.02 -9.44 -31.99
CA ILE A 212 -4.51 -10.76 -31.59
C ILE A 212 -3.50 -11.85 -31.98
N ASN A 213 -3.00 -11.84 -33.22
CA ASN A 213 -2.00 -12.82 -33.66
C ASN A 213 -0.72 -12.74 -32.81
N LYS A 214 -0.26 -11.52 -32.47
CA LYS A 214 0.89 -11.33 -31.58
C LYS A 214 0.61 -11.80 -30.15
N LEU A 215 -0.59 -11.55 -29.63
CA LEU A 215 -1.01 -12.05 -28.32
C LEU A 215 -0.97 -13.58 -28.28
N ASP A 216 -1.47 -14.27 -29.31
CA ASP A 216 -1.39 -15.74 -29.41
C ASP A 216 0.07 -16.21 -29.38
N THR A 217 0.94 -15.60 -30.21
CA THR A 217 2.36 -15.98 -30.20
C THR A 217 3.04 -15.77 -28.85
N TYR A 218 2.64 -14.74 -28.10
CA TYR A 218 3.11 -14.49 -26.75
C TYR A 218 2.62 -15.57 -25.77
N LEU A 219 1.30 -15.83 -25.75
CA LEU A 219 0.67 -16.78 -24.83
C LEU A 219 1.22 -18.20 -25.01
N TYR A 220 1.45 -18.62 -26.26
CA TYR A 220 2.04 -19.93 -26.58
C TYR A 220 3.58 -19.94 -26.55
N LYS A 221 4.23 -18.82 -26.17
CA LYS A 221 5.70 -18.68 -26.10
C LYS A 221 6.40 -19.07 -27.40
N GLN A 222 5.83 -18.68 -28.53
CA GLN A 222 6.31 -19.05 -29.87
C GLN A 222 7.18 -17.96 -30.50
N ALA A 223 7.82 -18.31 -31.61
CA ALA A 223 8.59 -17.40 -32.46
C ALA A 223 9.61 -16.55 -31.68
N PHE A 224 9.54 -15.23 -31.79
CA PHE A 224 10.46 -14.31 -31.12
C PHE A 224 10.36 -14.38 -29.59
N PHE A 225 9.15 -14.59 -29.04
CA PHE A 225 8.95 -14.66 -27.58
C PHE A 225 9.63 -15.87 -26.95
N PHE A 226 9.73 -17.00 -27.66
CA PHE A 226 10.49 -18.16 -27.19
C PHE A 226 11.92 -17.77 -26.77
N LYS A 227 12.62 -17.02 -27.62
CA LYS A 227 14.00 -16.57 -27.38
C LYS A 227 14.09 -15.58 -26.22
N LEU A 228 13.10 -14.71 -26.05
CA LEU A 228 13.07 -13.76 -24.93
C LEU A 228 12.89 -14.49 -23.59
N PHE A 229 12.00 -15.50 -23.56
CA PHE A 229 11.78 -16.33 -22.39
C PHE A 229 12.98 -17.20 -22.04
N GLU A 230 13.63 -17.81 -23.04
CA GLU A 230 14.84 -18.60 -22.84
C GLU A 230 15.97 -17.75 -22.22
N LYS A 231 16.10 -16.50 -22.66
CA LYS A 231 17.06 -15.52 -22.12
C LYS A 231 16.66 -14.91 -20.78
N LYS A 232 15.49 -15.27 -20.24
CA LYS A 232 14.94 -14.73 -18.98
C LYS A 232 14.87 -13.20 -18.96
N ILE A 233 14.53 -12.59 -20.10
CA ILE A 233 14.32 -11.14 -20.17
C ILE A 233 13.02 -10.83 -19.43
N ALA A 234 13.14 -10.08 -18.34
CA ALA A 234 12.05 -9.80 -17.40
C ALA A 234 11.59 -8.33 -17.43
N ASP A 235 12.39 -7.45 -18.04
CA ASP A 235 12.10 -6.02 -18.13
C ASP A 235 11.10 -5.74 -19.27
N PRO A 236 9.89 -5.21 -18.98
CA PRO A 236 8.88 -4.91 -20.00
C PRO A 236 9.30 -3.84 -21.03
N TYR A 237 10.33 -3.02 -20.73
CA TYR A 237 10.86 -2.04 -21.67
C TYR A 237 11.84 -2.67 -22.68
N VAL A 238 12.42 -3.81 -22.33
CA VAL A 238 13.37 -4.57 -23.18
C VAL A 238 12.65 -5.68 -23.94
N PHE A 239 11.63 -6.28 -23.33
CA PHE A 239 10.76 -7.31 -23.91
C PHE A 239 9.94 -6.79 -25.09
#